data_AF-A0A520JEZ1-F1
#
_entry.id   AF-A0A520JEZ1-F1
#
_cell.length_a   1.000
_cell.length_b   1.000
_cell.length_c   1.000
_cell.angle_alpha   90.00
_cell.angle_beta   90.00
_cell.angle_gamma   90.00
#
_symmetry.space_group_name_H-M   'P 1'
#
loop_
_entity.id
_entity.type
_entity.pdbx_description
1 polymer ?
#
loop_
_entity_poly.entity_id
_entity_poly.type
_entity_poly.pdbx_seq_one_letter_code
_entity_poly.pdbx_strand_id
1 'polypeptide(L)'
;MSADWQHQLRLHVDDAGRTLLDDPAHPLHAVLRRHDARLVTQLDAFEAFLADPAQAESPLGRWTAATLADPAKRAKHRLSIAVRVHDAEVYERAIADAIEADL
;
A
#
# COMPACT_ATOMS: atom_id res chain seq x y z
N MET A 1 -3.69 -5.51 -29.63
CA MET A 1 -3.95 -5.71 -28.19
C MET A 1 -4.49 -4.41 -27.64
N SER A 2 -5.79 -4.31 -27.33
CA SER A 2 -6.25 -3.33 -26.34
C SER A 2 -6.29 -4.08 -25.01
N ALA A 3 -5.20 -4.00 -24.25
CA ALA A 3 -5.24 -4.46 -22.87
C ALA A 3 -5.90 -3.33 -22.07
N ASP A 4 -7.00 -3.64 -21.39
CA ASP A 4 -7.59 -2.71 -20.44
C ASP A 4 -6.61 -2.52 -19.29
N TRP A 5 -6.17 -1.28 -19.10
CA TRP A 5 -5.15 -0.95 -18.11
C TRP A 5 -5.74 -1.09 -16.70
N GLN A 6 -5.00 -1.76 -15.82
CA GLN A 6 -5.29 -1.79 -14.40
C GLN A 6 -4.60 -0.61 -13.71
N HIS A 7 -5.22 -0.09 -12.66
CA HIS A 7 -4.86 1.15 -11.99
C HIS A 7 -4.67 0.89 -10.49
N GLN A 8 -3.87 1.74 -9.84
CA GLN A 8 -3.66 1.71 -8.39
C GLN A 8 -3.51 3.14 -7.89
N LEU A 9 -4.20 3.47 -6.80
CA LEU A 9 -3.97 4.71 -6.08
C LEU A 9 -2.83 4.54 -5.08
N ARG A 10 -1.91 5.52 -5.08
CA ARG A 10 -0.77 5.56 -4.15
C ARG A 10 -0.72 6.91 -3.44
N LEU A 11 -0.57 6.87 -2.13
CA LEU A 11 -0.37 8.04 -1.29
C LEU A 11 1.12 8.09 -0.91
N HIS A 12 1.73 9.24 -1.16
CA HIS A 12 3.08 9.55 -0.68
C HIS A 12 2.92 10.64 0.38
N VAL A 13 3.17 10.26 1.62
CA VAL A 13 3.03 11.17 2.77
C VAL A 13 4.40 11.39 3.41
N ASP A 14 4.56 12.49 4.12
CA ASP A 14 5.66 12.67 5.07
C ASP A 14 5.27 12.05 6.42
N ASP A 15 6.16 12.15 7.41
CA ASP A 15 5.91 11.59 8.75
C ASP A 15 4.70 12.23 9.46
N ALA A 16 4.46 13.52 9.22
CA ALA A 16 3.30 14.22 9.79
C ALA A 16 1.99 13.68 9.17
N GLY A 17 1.94 13.57 7.85
CA GLY A 17 0.83 12.95 7.14
C GLY A 17 0.62 11.50 7.54
N ARG A 18 1.70 10.72 7.74
CA ARG A 18 1.59 9.35 8.23
C ARG A 18 0.94 9.29 9.61
N THR A 19 1.34 10.20 10.51
CA THR A 19 0.78 10.27 11.86
C THR A 19 -0.72 10.58 11.82
N LEU A 20 -1.16 11.47 10.92
CA LEU A 20 -2.59 11.75 10.71
C LEU A 20 -3.35 10.54 10.18
N LEU A 21 -2.75 9.77 9.26
CA LEU A 21 -3.36 8.55 8.71
C LEU A 21 -3.40 7.38 9.71
N ASP A 22 -2.51 7.37 10.70
CA ASP A 22 -2.52 6.40 11.80
C ASP A 22 -3.72 6.62 12.75
N ASP A 23 -4.37 7.79 12.73
CA ASP A 23 -5.61 8.06 13.47
C ASP A 23 -6.82 7.43 12.74
N PRO A 24 -7.52 6.45 13.36
CA PRO A 24 -8.72 5.83 12.77
C PRO A 24 -9.89 6.80 12.55
N ALA A 25 -9.89 7.95 13.24
CA ALA A 25 -10.90 9.00 13.08
C ALA A 25 -10.64 9.90 11.84
N HIS A 26 -9.48 9.76 11.18
CA HIS A 26 -9.17 10.53 9.99
C HIS A 26 -10.25 10.31 8.90
N PRO A 27 -10.80 11.37 8.28
CA PRO A 27 -11.92 11.26 7.33
C PRO A 27 -11.67 10.29 6.17
N LEU A 28 -10.41 10.16 5.74
CA LEU A 28 -9.99 9.20 4.72
C LEU A 28 -10.48 7.77 5.01
N HIS A 29 -10.46 7.32 6.27
CA HIS A 29 -10.89 5.96 6.62
C HIS A 29 -12.39 5.75 6.34
N ALA A 30 -13.21 6.80 6.38
CA ALA A 30 -14.62 6.70 6.01
C ALA A 30 -14.78 6.53 4.49
N VAL A 31 -14.01 7.25 3.69
CA VAL A 31 -13.96 7.10 2.23
C VAL A 31 -13.52 5.69 1.85
N LEU A 32 -12.43 5.21 2.44
CA LEU A 32 -11.90 3.87 2.15
C LEU A 32 -12.92 2.77 2.47
N ARG A 33 -13.60 2.83 3.62
CA ARG A 33 -14.66 1.86 3.97
C ARG A 33 -15.82 1.86 2.97
N ARG A 34 -16.18 3.02 2.40
CA ARG A 34 -17.27 3.13 1.42
C ARG A 34 -16.98 2.34 0.14
N HIS A 35 -15.69 2.19 -0.20
CA HIS A 35 -15.21 1.49 -1.39
C HIS A 35 -14.60 0.11 -1.08
N ASP A 36 -14.83 -0.44 0.13
CA ASP A 36 -14.18 -1.68 0.58
C ASP A 36 -12.65 -1.67 0.37
N ALA A 37 -12.07 -0.50 0.60
CA ALA A 37 -10.66 -0.20 0.40
C ALA A 37 -9.90 -0.12 1.73
N ARG A 38 -8.59 -0.34 1.67
CA ARG A 38 -7.69 -0.15 2.81
C ARG A 38 -6.33 0.38 2.37
N LEU A 39 -5.66 1.05 3.30
CA LEU A 39 -4.26 1.45 3.14
C LEU A 39 -3.35 0.26 3.47
N VAL A 40 -2.37 0.02 2.61
CA VAL A 40 -1.28 -0.94 2.85
C VAL A 40 0.02 -0.22 2.58
N THR A 41 0.91 -0.13 3.57
CA THR A 41 2.23 0.45 3.33
C THR A 41 3.09 -0.53 2.54
N GLN A 42 4.06 -0.03 1.79
CA GLN A 42 5.04 -0.90 1.14
C GLN A 42 5.85 -1.70 2.17
N LEU A 43 6.04 -1.14 3.37
CA LEU A 43 6.60 -1.88 4.51
C LEU A 43 5.74 -3.07 4.90
N ASP A 44 4.43 -2.89 5.09
CA ASP A 44 3.50 -3.98 5.43
C ASP A 44 3.51 -5.07 4.34
N ALA A 45 3.56 -4.66 3.07
CA ALA A 45 3.63 -5.60 1.95
C ALA A 45 4.93 -6.42 1.96
N PHE A 46 6.06 -5.80 2.30
CA PHE A 46 7.35 -6.51 2.45
C PHE A 46 7.36 -7.45 3.65
N GLU A 47 6.80 -7.04 4.79
CA GLU A 47 6.70 -7.89 5.98
C GLU A 47 5.77 -9.07 5.74
N ALA A 48 4.62 -8.86 5.09
CA ALA A 48 3.71 -9.92 4.67
C ALA A 48 4.35 -10.88 3.67
N PHE A 49 5.14 -10.37 2.71
CA PHE A 49 5.88 -11.19 1.75
C PHE A 49 6.91 -12.10 2.44
N LEU A 50 7.63 -11.59 3.44
CA LEU A 50 8.63 -12.36 4.19
C LEU A 50 8.02 -13.32 5.23
N ALA A 51 6.74 -13.19 5.55
CA ALA A 51 6.05 -14.10 6.46
C ALA A 51 5.88 -15.51 5.85
N ASP A 52 5.90 -15.64 4.53
CA ASP A 52 5.96 -16.93 3.84
C ASP A 52 7.43 -17.41 3.75
N PRO A 53 7.78 -18.55 4.40
CA PRO A 53 9.14 -19.07 4.38
C PRO A 53 9.68 -19.36 2.97
N ALA A 54 8.83 -19.79 2.04
CA ALA A 54 9.27 -20.06 0.67
C ALA A 54 9.64 -18.76 -0.07
N GLN A 55 8.89 -17.68 0.18
CA GLN A 55 9.19 -16.36 -0.35
C GLN A 55 10.43 -15.76 0.30
N ALA A 56 10.59 -15.91 1.61
CA ALA A 56 11.73 -15.40 2.37
C ALA A 56 13.07 -15.98 1.87
N GLU A 57 13.08 -17.27 1.51
CA GLU A 57 14.27 -17.96 0.97
C GLU A 57 14.52 -17.71 -0.51
N SER A 58 13.61 -17.01 -1.21
CA SER A 58 13.85 -16.62 -2.60
C SER A 58 14.93 -15.52 -2.69
N PRO A 59 15.56 -15.32 -3.88
CA PRO A 59 16.46 -14.18 -4.10
C PRO A 59 15.80 -12.82 -3.80
N LEU A 60 14.51 -12.69 -4.12
CA LEU A 60 13.73 -11.49 -3.81
C LEU A 60 13.52 -11.36 -2.30
N GLY A 61 13.22 -12.45 -1.60
CA GLY A 61 13.10 -12.48 -0.14
C GLY A 61 14.36 -12.00 0.58
N ARG A 62 15.52 -12.53 0.20
CA ARG A 62 16.80 -12.07 0.76
C ARG A 62 17.07 -10.59 0.51
N TRP A 63 16.77 -10.10 -0.69
CA TRP A 63 16.90 -8.68 -1.01
C TRP A 63 15.93 -7.81 -0.21
N THR A 64 14.68 -8.25 -0.05
CA THR A 64 13.66 -7.56 0.74
C THR A 64 14.05 -7.51 2.22
N ALA A 65 14.54 -8.61 2.79
CA ALA A 65 15.04 -8.66 4.15
C ALA A 65 16.23 -7.71 4.36
N ALA A 66 17.20 -7.70 3.43
CA ALA A 66 18.32 -6.76 3.47
C ALA A 66 17.87 -5.29 3.33
N THR A 67 16.82 -5.04 2.55
CA THR A 67 16.22 -3.70 2.42
C THR A 67 15.56 -3.26 3.73
N LEU A 68 14.86 -4.15 4.43
CA LEU A 68 14.21 -3.84 5.71
C LEU A 68 15.19 -3.74 6.90
N ALA A 69 16.37 -4.34 6.80
CA ALA A 69 17.43 -4.23 7.80
C ALA A 69 18.06 -2.81 7.87
N ASP A 70 17.93 -2.02 6.80
CA ASP A 70 18.35 -0.62 6.76
C ASP A 70 17.23 0.28 7.34
N PRO A 71 17.45 0.94 8.49
CA PRO A 71 16.41 1.76 9.13
C PRO A 71 15.90 2.90 8.25
N ALA A 72 16.76 3.49 7.42
CA ALA A 72 16.38 4.60 6.55
C ALA A 72 15.45 4.12 5.42
N LYS A 73 15.74 2.94 4.85
CA LYS A 73 14.87 2.33 3.85
C LYS A 73 13.54 1.86 4.45
N ARG A 74 13.59 1.26 5.65
CA ARG A 74 12.38 0.88 6.39
C ARG A 74 11.46 2.08 6.64
N ALA A 75 12.02 3.20 7.12
CA ALA A 75 11.27 4.44 7.32
C ALA A 75 10.66 4.94 5.99
N LYS A 76 11.44 4.97 4.91
CA LYS A 76 10.95 5.36 3.58
C LYS A 76 9.79 4.48 3.10
N HIS A 77 9.85 3.16 3.31
CA HIS A 77 8.80 2.24 2.87
C HIS A 77 7.52 2.31 3.71
N ARG A 78 7.59 2.81 4.96
CA ARG A 78 6.40 3.13 5.78
C ARG A 78 5.59 4.29 5.18
N LEU A 79 6.26 5.24 4.52
CA LEU A 79 5.66 6.46 3.97
C LEU A 79 5.04 6.29 2.58
N SER A 80 5.35 5.19 1.89
CA SER A 80 4.73 4.84 0.61
C SER A 80 3.57 3.90 0.84
N ILE A 81 2.37 4.34 0.46
CA ILE A 81 1.12 3.66 0.79
C ILE A 81 0.38 3.35 -0.52
N ALA A 82 -0.08 2.12 -0.67
CA ALA A 82 -0.99 1.70 -1.72
C ALA A 82 -2.41 1.55 -1.16
N VAL A 83 -3.40 1.94 -1.97
CA VAL A 83 -4.81 1.64 -1.68
C VAL A 83 -5.14 0.28 -2.30
N ARG A 84 -5.60 -0.67 -1.49
CA ARG A 84 -6.10 -1.96 -1.96
C ARG A 84 -7.62 -2.01 -1.85
N VAL A 85 -8.30 -2.48 -2.89
CA VAL A 85 -9.76 -2.55 -2.98
C VAL A 85 -10.17 -4.02 -3.07
N HIS A 86 -11.03 -4.49 -2.17
CA HIS A 86 -11.39 -5.92 -2.10
C HIS A 86 -10.16 -6.86 -2.13
N ASP A 87 -9.12 -6.54 -1.36
CA ASP A 87 -7.81 -7.22 -1.35
C ASP A 87 -6.98 -7.12 -2.64
N ALA A 88 -7.54 -6.59 -3.73
CA ALA A 88 -6.84 -6.39 -4.99
C ALA A 88 -5.90 -5.18 -4.92
N GLU A 89 -4.69 -5.36 -5.43
CA GLU A 89 -3.66 -4.32 -5.47
C GLU A 89 -3.83 -3.35 -6.64
N VAL A 90 -4.41 -3.83 -7.73
CA VAL A 90 -4.73 -3.07 -8.93
C VAL A 90 -6.18 -3.36 -9.33
N TYR A 91 -6.84 -2.39 -9.94
CA TYR A 91 -8.28 -2.44 -10.24
C TYR A 91 -8.62 -1.60 -11.49
N GLU A 92 -9.87 -1.67 -11.93
CA GLU A 92 -10.33 -0.89 -13.09
C GLU A 92 -10.26 0.62 -12.82
N ARG A 93 -10.04 1.40 -13.89
CA ARG A 93 -9.95 2.86 -13.80
C ARG A 93 -11.17 3.48 -13.12
N ALA A 94 -12.37 2.98 -13.40
CA ALA A 94 -13.60 3.52 -12.82
C ALA A 94 -13.60 3.45 -11.27
N ILE A 95 -12.98 2.42 -10.69
CA ILE A 95 -12.82 2.29 -9.23
C ILE A 95 -11.81 3.31 -8.71
N ALA A 96 -10.68 3.51 -9.42
CA ALA A 96 -9.70 4.53 -9.06
C ALA A 96 -10.31 5.93 -9.08
N ASP A 97 -10.98 6.28 -10.17
CA ASP A 97 -11.61 7.58 -10.35
C ASP A 97 -12.70 7.83 -9.29
N ALA A 98 -13.47 6.80 -8.90
CA ALA A 98 -14.51 6.90 -7.88
C ALA A 98 -13.95 7.11 -6.47
N ILE A 99 -12.83 6.48 -6.12
CA ILE A 99 -12.16 6.71 -4.83
C ILE A 99 -11.56 8.11 -4.84
N GLU A 100 -10.82 8.48 -5.89
CA GLU A 100 -10.19 9.80 -6.00
C GLU A 100 -11.19 10.96 -5.89
N ALA A 101 -12.38 10.81 -6.47
CA ALA A 101 -13.44 11.81 -6.37
C ALA A 101 -13.99 12.04 -4.95
N ASP A 102 -13.79 11.09 -4.03
CA ASP A 102 -14.23 11.20 -2.64
C ASP A 102 -13.12 11.58 -1.66
N LEU A 103 -11.84 11.55 -2.09
CA LEU A 103 -10.68 11.92 -1.29
C LEU A 103 -10.64 13.43 -1.01
#